data_AF-A0A7C2BFX6-F1
#
_entry.id   AF-A0A7C2BFX6-F1
#
_cell.length_a   1.000
_cell.length_b   1.000
_cell.length_c   1.000
_cell.angle_alpha   90.00
_cell.angle_beta   90.00
_cell.angle_gamma   90.00
#
_symmetry.space_group_name_H-M   'P 1'
#
loop_
_entity.id
_entity.type
_entity.pdbx_description
1 polymer ?
#
loop_
_entity_poly.entity_id
_entity_poly.type
_entity_poly.pdbx_seq_one_letter_code
_entity_poly.pdbx_strand_id
1 'polypeptide(L)'
;MGYLLFVTLIQAFSFSLIGVYLAGHVDSYFAVLLRVVLAGLVFIPLTRWRRVEPSFMRGMLLIGALQFGVTYVCLYLSFRVLAVPEVLLFTILTPLHVTLIEDALNRRFNPWGLLAALVAVLGAVIIRYDRVDPNYLGGFLLLQVANFTYAAGQVLYKHLVARHPSDLPHYRRFGYFYLGALAVALPAFLLFGDPQHLPDAPQQWVVLLFLGLCSTALGMYWWNKGACLVNGATLAVMNNLHVPVGLLINLLIWGQNEDLGKLFLGGLVIVSSVWISRRGLVQRRAVL
;
A
#
# COMPACT_ATOMS: atom_id res chain seq x y z
N MET A 1 -3.84 -14.14 7.95
CA MET A 1 -4.26 -12.78 8.38
C MET A 1 -3.26 -12.08 9.29
N GLY A 2 -2.58 -12.77 10.23
CA GLY A 2 -1.65 -12.13 11.18
C GLY A 2 -0.60 -11.19 10.57
N TYR A 3 0.03 -11.58 9.45
CA TYR A 3 0.99 -10.71 8.73
C TYR A 3 0.36 -9.38 8.28
N LEU A 4 -0.85 -9.40 7.73
CA LEU A 4 -1.51 -8.19 7.22
C LEU A 4 -1.88 -7.24 8.36
N LEU A 5 -2.38 -7.77 9.48
CA LEU A 5 -2.70 -6.98 10.68
C LEU A 5 -1.44 -6.33 11.26
N PHE A 6 -0.36 -7.09 11.41
CA PHE A 6 0.90 -6.58 11.93
C PHE A 6 1.49 -5.48 11.03
N VAL A 7 1.49 -5.68 9.72
CA VAL A 7 1.94 -4.66 8.77
C VAL A 7 1.02 -3.44 8.78
N THR A 8 -0.29 -3.62 8.94
CA THR A 8 -1.25 -2.51 9.06
C THR A 8 -0.91 -1.60 10.24
N LEU A 9 -0.53 -2.18 11.39
CA LEU A 9 -0.09 -1.41 12.56
C LEU A 9 1.20 -0.63 12.28
N ILE A 10 2.19 -1.28 11.66
CA ILE A 10 3.45 -0.61 11.26
C ILE A 10 3.16 0.54 10.30
N GLN A 11 2.30 0.33 9.31
CA GLN A 11 1.94 1.35 8.32
C GLN A 11 1.19 2.51 8.97
N ALA A 12 0.22 2.22 9.82
CA ALA A 12 -0.54 3.25 10.55
C ALA A 12 0.38 4.13 11.42
N PHE A 13 1.31 3.52 12.15
CA PHE A 13 2.34 4.25 12.90
C PHE A 13 3.29 5.03 11.99
N SER A 14 3.68 4.45 10.85
CA SER A 14 4.53 5.10 9.84
C SER A 14 3.91 6.37 9.27
N PHE A 15 2.60 6.35 8.98
CA PHE A 15 1.88 7.53 8.48
C PHE A 15 1.94 8.69 9.47
N SER A 16 1.77 8.39 10.75
CA SER A 16 1.87 9.38 11.83
C SER A 16 3.27 10.02 11.88
N LEU A 17 4.34 9.21 11.86
CA LEU A 17 5.72 9.70 11.85
C LEU A 17 6.05 10.54 10.61
N ILE A 18 5.57 10.13 9.43
CA ILE A 18 5.76 10.90 8.19
C ILE A 18 5.14 12.29 8.33
N GLY A 19 3.90 12.36 8.84
CA GLY A 19 3.19 13.63 9.02
C GLY A 19 3.90 14.58 9.99
N VAL A 20 4.45 14.06 11.09
CA VAL A 20 5.08 14.90 12.13
C VAL A 20 6.51 15.32 11.77
N TYR A 21 7.32 14.44 11.17
CA TYR A 21 8.76 14.68 11.04
C TYR A 21 9.25 14.92 9.62
N LEU A 22 8.55 14.42 8.60
CA LEU A 22 9.04 14.44 7.22
C LEU A 22 8.23 15.37 6.30
N ALA A 23 6.91 15.39 6.46
CA ALA A 23 6.03 16.20 5.62
C ALA A 23 6.39 17.69 5.72
N GLY A 24 6.65 18.33 4.58
CA GLY A 24 7.04 19.74 4.51
C GLY A 24 8.48 20.06 4.90
N HIS A 25 9.26 19.08 5.37
CA HIS A 25 10.64 19.28 5.83
C HIS A 25 11.69 18.51 5.01
N VAL A 26 11.34 17.34 4.48
CA VAL A 26 12.26 16.49 3.72
C VAL A 26 11.69 16.24 2.34
N ASP A 27 12.56 16.28 1.32
CA ASP A 27 12.18 15.94 -0.04
C ASP A 27 11.58 14.53 -0.10
N SER A 28 10.41 14.49 -0.71
CA SER A 28 9.59 13.30 -0.79
C SER A 28 10.22 12.21 -1.67
N TYR A 29 10.88 12.61 -2.76
CA TYR A 29 11.56 11.66 -3.64
C TYR A 29 12.79 11.08 -2.96
N PHE A 30 13.55 11.89 -2.23
CA PHE A 30 14.67 11.45 -1.41
C PHE A 30 14.22 10.45 -0.36
N ALA A 31 13.14 10.75 0.38
CA ALA A 31 12.59 9.86 1.38
C ALA A 31 12.20 8.48 0.79
N VAL A 32 11.58 8.45 -0.39
CA VAL A 32 11.27 7.21 -1.12
C VAL A 32 12.54 6.48 -1.51
N LEU A 33 13.48 7.18 -2.16
CA LEU A 33 14.73 6.60 -2.65
C LEU A 33 15.51 5.96 -1.50
N LEU A 34 15.70 6.68 -0.40
CA LEU A 34 16.42 6.19 0.76
C LEU A 34 15.74 4.95 1.34
N ARG A 35 14.41 4.94 1.45
CA ARG A 35 13.66 3.76 1.91
C ARG A 35 13.86 2.55 1.00
N VAL A 36 13.83 2.75 -0.32
CA VAL A 36 14.09 1.67 -1.30
C VAL A 36 15.53 1.18 -1.20
N VAL A 37 16.49 2.08 -1.07
CA VAL A 37 17.91 1.74 -0.93
C VAL A 37 18.14 0.94 0.35
N LEU A 38 17.62 1.40 1.49
CA LEU A 38 17.72 0.67 2.77
C LEU A 38 17.08 -0.72 2.68
N ALA A 39 15.88 -0.82 2.11
CA ALA A 39 15.22 -2.11 1.92
C ALA A 39 15.97 -3.01 0.93
N GLY A 40 16.54 -2.43 -0.12
CA GLY A 40 17.44 -3.08 -1.06
C GLY A 40 18.66 -3.64 -0.35
N LEU A 41 19.34 -2.86 0.50
CA LEU A 41 20.50 -3.29 1.27
C LEU A 41 20.19 -4.47 2.20
N VAL A 42 18.96 -4.62 2.68
CA VAL A 42 18.55 -5.79 3.47
C VAL A 42 18.34 -7.03 2.57
N PHE A 43 17.61 -6.90 1.46
CA PHE A 43 17.16 -8.07 0.68
C PHE A 43 18.08 -8.46 -0.49
N ILE A 44 18.79 -7.52 -1.10
CA ILE A 44 19.70 -7.75 -2.24
C ILE A 44 20.84 -8.72 -1.84
N PRO A 45 21.52 -8.56 -0.69
CA PRO A 45 22.57 -9.52 -0.28
C PRO A 45 22.02 -10.91 0.03
N LEU A 46 20.77 -10.99 0.52
CA LEU A 46 20.09 -12.25 0.82
C LEU A 46 19.49 -12.91 -0.43
N THR A 47 19.48 -12.20 -1.57
CA THR A 47 18.85 -12.68 -2.80
C THR A 47 19.73 -13.69 -3.49
N ARG A 48 19.12 -14.81 -3.87
CA ARG A 48 19.78 -15.87 -4.63
C ARG A 48 19.74 -15.50 -6.11
N TRP A 49 20.87 -15.07 -6.64
CA TRP A 49 21.00 -14.67 -8.06
C TRP A 49 21.08 -15.84 -9.04
N ARG A 50 21.52 -17.01 -8.56
CA ARG A 50 21.71 -18.20 -9.39
C ARG A 50 20.52 -19.15 -9.28
N ARG A 51 20.07 -19.67 -10.43
CA ARG A 51 18.96 -20.63 -10.58
C ARG A 51 17.56 -20.05 -10.27
N VAL A 52 17.33 -18.80 -10.65
CA VAL A 52 15.99 -18.19 -10.65
C VAL A 52 15.48 -18.12 -12.09
N GLU A 53 14.24 -18.52 -12.31
CA GLU A 53 13.63 -18.47 -13.63
C GLU A 53 13.52 -17.02 -14.14
N PRO A 54 13.92 -16.73 -15.40
CA PRO A 54 13.86 -15.37 -15.95
C PRO A 54 12.44 -14.77 -15.99
N SER A 55 11.41 -15.62 -16.10
CA SER A 55 9.99 -15.23 -15.98
C SER A 55 9.69 -14.68 -14.59
N PHE A 56 10.09 -15.39 -13.54
CA PHE A 56 9.91 -14.97 -12.15
C PHE A 56 10.67 -13.68 -11.85
N MET A 57 11.93 -13.59 -12.29
CA MET A 57 12.76 -12.40 -12.09
C MET A 57 12.12 -11.16 -12.70
N ARG A 58 11.72 -11.22 -13.98
CA ARG A 58 11.04 -10.11 -14.68
C ARG A 58 9.71 -9.76 -14.01
N GLY A 59 8.95 -10.77 -13.58
CA GLY A 59 7.73 -10.57 -12.82
C GLY A 59 7.98 -9.79 -11.52
N MET A 60 8.99 -10.16 -10.74
CA MET A 60 9.31 -9.45 -9.50
C MET A 60 9.83 -8.05 -9.70
N LEU A 61 10.64 -7.82 -10.75
CA LEU A 61 11.07 -6.47 -11.12
C LEU A 61 9.86 -5.59 -11.46
N LEU A 62 8.93 -6.10 -12.28
CA LEU A 62 7.70 -5.38 -12.62
C LEU A 62 6.84 -5.11 -11.39
N ILE A 63 6.65 -6.12 -10.53
CA ILE A 63 5.88 -5.97 -9.28
C ILE A 63 6.50 -4.89 -8.39
N GLY A 64 7.82 -4.89 -8.22
CA GLY A 64 8.52 -3.87 -7.43
C GLY A 64 8.40 -2.46 -8.01
N ALA A 65 8.57 -2.35 -9.33
CA ALA A 65 8.42 -1.11 -10.06
C ALA A 65 7.00 -0.55 -9.91
N LEU A 66 5.97 -1.38 -10.06
CA LEU A 66 4.57 -0.95 -9.91
C LEU A 66 4.21 -0.68 -8.45
N GLN A 67 4.37 -1.68 -7.57
CA GLN A 67 3.83 -1.66 -6.22
C GLN A 67 4.47 -0.58 -5.36
N PHE A 68 5.78 -0.38 -5.48
CA PHE A 68 6.51 0.60 -4.67
C PHE A 68 6.96 1.79 -5.51
N GLY A 69 7.65 1.56 -6.63
CA GLY A 69 8.23 2.63 -7.45
C GLY A 69 7.20 3.65 -7.93
N VAL A 70 6.33 3.24 -8.85
CA VAL A 70 5.30 4.10 -9.47
C VAL A 70 4.30 4.57 -8.42
N THR A 71 3.80 3.66 -7.57
CA THR A 71 2.86 4.01 -6.49
C THR A 71 3.37 5.17 -5.65
N TYR A 72 4.60 5.09 -5.14
CA TYR A 72 5.10 6.12 -4.23
C TYR A 72 5.40 7.41 -5.00
N VAL A 73 5.97 7.34 -6.21
CA VAL A 73 6.18 8.55 -7.04
C VAL A 73 4.87 9.28 -7.30
N CYS A 74 3.81 8.57 -7.71
CA CYS A 74 2.49 9.16 -7.95
C CYS A 74 1.84 9.67 -6.65
N LEU A 75 1.97 8.93 -5.56
CA LEU A 75 1.48 9.35 -4.23
C LEU A 75 2.14 10.67 -3.80
N TYR A 76 3.46 10.79 -3.95
CA TYR A 76 4.18 12.00 -3.56
C TYR A 76 3.93 13.18 -4.51
N LEU A 77 3.78 12.94 -5.81
CA LEU A 77 3.30 13.97 -6.74
C LEU A 77 1.91 14.48 -6.35
N SER A 78 1.03 13.60 -5.88
CA SER A 78 -0.32 13.99 -5.47
C SER A 78 -0.31 14.95 -4.27
N PHE A 79 0.64 14.83 -3.34
CA PHE A 79 0.78 15.76 -2.21
C PHE A 79 1.18 17.19 -2.61
N ARG A 80 1.64 17.42 -3.85
CA ARG A 80 1.88 18.79 -4.37
C ARG A 80 0.60 19.52 -4.74
N VAL A 81 -0.48 18.78 -4.99
CA VAL A 81 -1.74 19.29 -5.56
C VAL A 81 -2.97 18.91 -4.73
N LEU A 82 -2.81 18.08 -3.71
CA LEU A 82 -3.86 17.63 -2.79
C LEU A 82 -3.44 17.81 -1.34
N ALA A 83 -4.42 18.12 -0.51
CA ALA A 83 -4.26 18.09 0.93
C ALA A 83 -4.22 16.64 1.46
N VAL A 84 -3.63 16.44 2.64
CA VAL A 84 -3.56 15.12 3.30
C VAL A 84 -4.93 14.43 3.43
N PRO A 85 -6.03 15.13 3.82
CA PRO A 85 -7.35 14.52 3.87
C PRO A 85 -7.85 14.01 2.51
N GLU A 86 -7.60 14.76 1.44
CA GLU A 86 -8.01 14.39 0.07
C GLU A 86 -7.24 13.16 -0.43
N VAL A 87 -5.93 13.12 -0.17
CA VAL A 87 -5.11 11.96 -0.50
C VAL A 87 -5.68 10.71 0.14
N LEU A 88 -6.03 10.81 1.42
CA LEU A 88 -6.56 9.69 2.16
C LEU A 88 -8.01 9.35 1.79
N LEU A 89 -8.79 10.32 1.32
CA LEU A 89 -10.12 10.10 0.77
C LEU A 89 -10.05 9.27 -0.53
N PHE A 90 -9.09 9.57 -1.40
CA PHE A 90 -8.97 8.91 -2.69
C PHE A 90 -8.28 7.54 -2.62
N THR A 91 -7.36 7.32 -1.67
CA THR A 91 -6.70 6.01 -1.47
C THR A 91 -7.66 4.90 -1.01
N ILE A 92 -8.81 5.28 -0.43
CA ILE A 92 -9.91 4.38 -0.06
C ILE A 92 -10.43 3.56 -1.24
N LEU A 93 -10.17 4.00 -2.48
CA LEU A 93 -10.53 3.28 -3.72
C LEU A 93 -9.59 2.10 -4.04
N THR A 94 -8.50 1.90 -3.29
CA THR A 94 -7.57 0.77 -3.50
C THR A 94 -8.24 -0.63 -3.48
N PRO A 95 -9.17 -0.95 -2.55
CA PRO A 95 -9.86 -2.24 -2.51
C PRO A 95 -10.64 -2.55 -3.80
N LEU A 96 -11.18 -1.51 -4.44
CA LEU A 96 -11.87 -1.61 -5.71
C LEU A 96 -10.90 -2.08 -6.79
N HIS A 97 -9.73 -1.45 -6.89
CA HIS A 97 -8.68 -1.86 -7.81
C HIS A 97 -8.20 -3.29 -7.52
N VAL A 98 -8.00 -3.66 -6.25
CA VAL A 98 -7.59 -5.02 -5.86
C VAL A 98 -8.61 -6.05 -6.36
N THR A 99 -9.90 -5.80 -6.14
CA THR A 99 -10.96 -6.73 -6.54
C THR A 99 -11.07 -6.82 -8.06
N LEU A 100 -11.07 -5.68 -8.77
CA LEU A 100 -11.16 -5.66 -10.23
C LEU A 100 -9.97 -6.34 -10.91
N ILE A 101 -8.75 -6.13 -10.41
CA ILE A 101 -7.54 -6.76 -10.96
C ILE A 101 -7.54 -8.27 -10.67
N GLU A 102 -7.92 -8.67 -9.46
CA GLU A 102 -8.04 -10.10 -9.09
C GLU A 102 -9.08 -10.80 -9.98
N ASP A 103 -10.25 -10.18 -10.18
CA ASP A 103 -11.33 -10.70 -11.03
C ASP A 103 -10.91 -10.80 -12.51
N ALA A 104 -10.23 -9.76 -13.02
CA ALA A 104 -9.71 -9.74 -14.39
C ALA A 104 -8.67 -10.85 -14.62
N LEU A 105 -7.72 -11.02 -13.70
CA LEU A 105 -6.70 -12.08 -13.81
C LEU A 105 -7.27 -13.49 -13.69
N ASN A 106 -8.31 -13.66 -12.87
CA ASN A 106 -9.00 -14.94 -12.73
C ASN A 106 -10.08 -15.17 -13.80
N ARG A 107 -10.30 -14.21 -14.72
CA ARG A 107 -11.35 -14.22 -15.75
C ARG A 107 -12.74 -14.48 -15.16
N ARG A 108 -13.03 -13.91 -14.00
CA ARG A 108 -14.29 -14.12 -13.26
C ARG A 108 -14.77 -12.78 -12.74
N PHE A 109 -16.04 -12.45 -12.96
CA PHE A 109 -16.66 -11.29 -12.32
C PHE A 109 -17.28 -11.70 -10.99
N ASN A 110 -16.88 -11.08 -9.88
CA ASN A 110 -17.43 -11.31 -8.56
C ASN A 110 -18.25 -10.10 -8.08
N PRO A 111 -19.56 -10.04 -8.39
CA PRO A 111 -20.39 -8.90 -8.03
C PRO A 111 -20.47 -8.68 -6.51
N TRP A 112 -20.36 -9.76 -5.71
CA TRP A 112 -20.31 -9.67 -4.24
C TRP A 112 -18.98 -9.11 -3.72
N GLY A 113 -17.87 -9.42 -4.40
CA GLY A 113 -16.56 -8.82 -4.11
C GLY A 113 -16.56 -7.33 -4.43
N LEU A 114 -17.12 -6.96 -5.59
CA LEU A 114 -17.27 -5.57 -6.01
C LEU A 114 -18.16 -4.79 -5.04
N LEU A 115 -19.31 -5.36 -4.64
CA LEU A 115 -20.19 -4.76 -3.65
C LEU A 115 -19.49 -4.58 -2.30
N ALA A 116 -18.74 -5.57 -1.82
CA ALA A 116 -17.97 -5.45 -0.60
C ALA A 116 -16.91 -4.33 -0.69
N ALA A 117 -16.22 -4.21 -1.83
CA ALA A 117 -15.28 -3.11 -2.07
C ALA A 117 -15.98 -1.75 -2.06
N LEU A 118 -17.14 -1.62 -2.71
CA LEU A 118 -17.94 -0.37 -2.70
C LEU A 118 -18.42 -0.02 -1.29
N VAL A 119 -18.86 -0.99 -0.49
CA VAL A 119 -19.26 -0.76 0.91
C VAL A 119 -18.06 -0.35 1.76
N ALA A 120 -16.88 -0.96 1.56
CA ALA A 120 -15.65 -0.56 2.24
C ALA A 120 -15.22 0.87 1.86
N VAL A 121 -15.43 1.26 0.60
CA VAL A 121 -15.21 2.63 0.11
C VAL A 121 -16.15 3.60 0.82
N LEU A 122 -17.46 3.30 0.82
CA LEU A 122 -18.48 4.13 1.49
C LEU A 122 -18.19 4.31 2.98
N GLY A 123 -17.80 3.23 3.67
CA GLY A 123 -17.45 3.29 5.08
C GLY A 123 -16.32 4.26 5.35
N ALA A 124 -15.26 4.23 4.55
CA ALA A 124 -14.14 5.14 4.75
C ALA A 124 -14.43 6.57 4.26
N VAL A 125 -15.31 6.77 3.28
CA VAL A 125 -15.84 8.11 2.92
C VAL A 125 -16.62 8.72 4.09
N ILE A 126 -17.44 7.93 4.81
CA ILE A 126 -18.17 8.40 6.00
C ILE A 126 -17.21 8.90 7.09
N ILE A 127 -16.07 8.23 7.28
CA ILE A 127 -15.04 8.66 8.24
C ILE A 127 -14.49 10.05 7.87
N ARG A 128 -14.37 10.34 6.57
CA ARG A 128 -13.45 11.35 6.06
C ARG A 128 -14.06 12.37 5.09
N TYR A 129 -15.38 12.54 5.15
CA TYR A 129 -16.05 13.51 4.30
C TYR A 129 -15.73 14.93 4.75
N ASP A 130 -14.80 15.56 4.03
CA ASP A 130 -14.41 16.97 4.14
C ASP A 130 -14.66 17.70 2.80
N ARG A 131 -14.56 19.03 2.81
CA ARG A 131 -14.69 19.85 1.60
C ARG A 131 -13.54 19.55 0.64
N VAL A 132 -13.86 19.16 -0.59
CA VAL A 132 -12.90 18.91 -1.67
C VAL A 132 -12.68 20.19 -2.46
N ASP A 133 -11.43 20.55 -2.73
CA ASP A 133 -11.10 21.72 -3.54
C ASP A 133 -11.52 21.51 -5.01
N PRO A 134 -12.04 22.50 -5.74
CA PRO A 134 -12.40 22.37 -7.16
C PRO A 134 -11.26 21.93 -8.10
N ASN A 135 -9.98 22.17 -7.75
CA ASN A 135 -8.81 21.84 -8.59
C ASN A 135 -8.14 20.49 -8.26
N TYR A 136 -8.90 19.54 -7.73
CA TYR A 136 -8.42 18.22 -7.30
C TYR A 136 -8.10 17.21 -8.42
N LEU A 137 -8.55 17.44 -9.66
CA LEU A 137 -8.59 16.39 -10.70
C LEU A 137 -7.20 15.80 -11.04
N GLY A 138 -6.17 16.66 -11.13
CA GLY A 138 -4.81 16.20 -11.42
C GLY A 138 -4.25 15.28 -10.33
N GLY A 139 -4.44 15.67 -9.07
CA GLY A 139 -4.04 14.86 -7.92
C GLY A 139 -4.84 13.57 -7.77
N PHE A 140 -6.15 13.65 -8.04
CA PHE A 140 -7.03 12.48 -8.06
C PHE A 140 -6.53 11.44 -9.07
N LEU A 141 -6.28 11.84 -10.33
CA LEU A 141 -5.79 10.91 -11.35
C LEU A 141 -4.45 10.29 -10.97
N LEU A 142 -3.52 11.06 -10.41
CA LEU A 142 -2.25 10.55 -9.89
C LEU A 142 -2.47 9.49 -8.80
N LEU A 143 -3.39 9.72 -7.87
CA LEU A 143 -3.71 8.74 -6.84
C LEU A 143 -4.42 7.50 -7.38
N GLN A 144 -5.26 7.63 -8.38
CA GLN A 144 -5.86 6.47 -9.01
C GLN A 144 -4.81 5.61 -9.70
N VAL A 145 -3.81 6.21 -10.34
CA VAL A 145 -2.64 5.48 -10.85
C VAL A 145 -1.90 4.80 -9.70
N ALA A 146 -1.62 5.51 -8.60
CA ALA A 146 -0.93 4.93 -7.44
C ALA A 146 -1.70 3.74 -6.83
N ASN A 147 -3.01 3.89 -6.62
CA ASN A 147 -3.91 2.86 -6.11
C ASN A 147 -3.93 1.64 -7.04
N PHE A 148 -4.01 1.88 -8.35
CA PHE A 148 -3.99 0.82 -9.35
C PHE A 148 -2.65 0.07 -9.36
N THR A 149 -1.51 0.77 -9.38
CA THR A 149 -0.19 0.12 -9.41
C THR A 149 0.12 -0.61 -8.11
N TYR A 150 -0.34 -0.10 -6.97
CA TYR A 150 -0.25 -0.79 -5.68
C TYR A 150 -1.08 -2.07 -5.66
N ALA A 151 -2.33 -1.98 -6.11
CA ALA A 151 -3.24 -3.13 -6.23
C ALA A 151 -2.72 -4.17 -7.23
N ALA A 152 -2.23 -3.74 -8.38
CA ALA A 152 -1.63 -4.59 -9.39
C ALA A 152 -0.43 -5.34 -8.82
N GLY A 153 0.47 -4.64 -8.12
CA GLY A 153 1.66 -5.24 -7.51
C GLY A 153 1.35 -6.39 -6.56
N GLN A 154 0.47 -6.17 -5.57
CA GLN A 154 0.13 -7.20 -4.58
C GLN A 154 -0.62 -8.40 -5.20
N VAL A 155 -1.51 -8.15 -6.16
CA VAL A 155 -2.27 -9.20 -6.85
C VAL A 155 -1.36 -10.00 -7.80
N LEU A 156 -0.51 -9.32 -8.58
CA LEU A 156 0.46 -9.97 -9.46
C LEU A 156 1.48 -10.78 -8.67
N TYR A 157 1.94 -10.30 -7.51
CA TYR A 157 2.82 -11.06 -6.63
C TYR A 157 2.22 -12.40 -6.22
N LYS A 158 0.97 -12.38 -5.77
CA LYS A 158 0.22 -13.58 -5.40
C LYS A 158 0.19 -14.61 -6.54
N HIS A 159 -0.17 -14.17 -7.75
CA HIS A 159 -0.24 -15.05 -8.91
C HIS A 159 1.15 -15.52 -9.38
N LEU A 160 2.16 -14.65 -9.31
CA LEU A 160 3.53 -14.97 -9.73
C LEU A 160 4.13 -16.08 -8.86
N VAL A 161 3.97 -15.96 -7.53
CA VAL A 161 4.43 -16.97 -6.58
C VAL A 161 3.69 -18.28 -6.75
N ALA A 162 2.37 -18.23 -6.98
CA ALA A 162 1.57 -19.44 -7.22
C ALA A 162 1.98 -20.17 -8.51
N ARG A 163 2.36 -19.42 -9.56
CA ARG A 163 2.84 -19.98 -10.84
C ARG A 163 4.27 -20.51 -10.78
N HIS A 164 5.08 -20.04 -9.82
CA HIS A 164 6.50 -20.40 -9.68
C HIS A 164 6.77 -20.92 -8.25
N PRO A 165 6.17 -22.06 -7.87
CA PRO A 165 6.42 -22.67 -6.57
C PRO A 165 7.90 -23.01 -6.44
N SER A 166 8.43 -22.87 -5.23
CA SER A 166 9.83 -23.21 -4.93
C SER A 166 9.99 -23.44 -3.45
N ASP A 167 10.84 -24.39 -3.10
CA ASP A 167 11.19 -24.74 -1.72
C ASP A 167 12.02 -23.65 -1.04
N LEU A 168 12.50 -22.66 -1.80
CA LEU A 168 13.25 -21.55 -1.23
C LEU A 168 12.35 -20.58 -0.48
N PRO A 169 12.76 -20.13 0.72
CA PRO A 169 12.08 -19.07 1.43
C PRO A 169 11.87 -17.84 0.55
N HIS A 170 10.70 -17.20 0.65
CA HIS A 170 10.34 -16.05 -0.20
C HIS A 170 11.36 -14.91 -0.12
N TYR A 171 11.95 -14.66 1.07
CA TYR A 171 12.93 -13.58 1.25
C TYR A 171 14.15 -13.72 0.33
N ARG A 172 14.56 -14.96 -0.03
CA ARG A 172 15.70 -15.22 -0.92
C ARG A 172 15.43 -14.86 -2.38
N ARG A 173 14.17 -14.64 -2.73
CA ARG A 173 13.72 -14.26 -4.08
C ARG A 173 13.11 -12.86 -4.11
N PHE A 174 13.05 -12.17 -2.97
CA PHE A 174 12.35 -10.91 -2.83
C PHE A 174 13.20 -9.69 -3.23
N GLY A 175 14.54 -9.75 -3.25
CA GLY A 175 15.35 -8.57 -3.59
C GLY A 175 15.15 -8.04 -5.02
N TYR A 176 14.69 -8.87 -5.96
CA TYR A 176 14.26 -8.41 -7.29
C TYR A 176 13.12 -7.38 -7.21
N PHE A 177 12.27 -7.45 -6.18
CA PHE A 177 11.27 -6.41 -5.90
C PHE A 177 11.93 -5.04 -5.73
N TYR A 178 12.93 -4.94 -4.85
CA TYR A 178 13.56 -3.66 -4.55
C TYR A 178 14.44 -3.15 -5.70
N LEU A 179 15.00 -4.03 -6.52
CA LEU A 179 15.64 -3.62 -7.78
C LEU A 179 14.64 -2.98 -8.74
N GLY A 180 13.45 -3.56 -8.88
CA GLY A 180 12.38 -3.00 -9.69
C GLY A 180 11.91 -1.65 -9.16
N ALA A 181 11.74 -1.53 -7.84
CA ALA A 181 11.39 -0.27 -7.20
C ALA A 181 12.48 0.79 -7.40
N LEU A 182 13.76 0.42 -7.26
CA LEU A 182 14.90 1.31 -7.42
C LEU A 182 15.02 1.83 -8.86
N ALA A 183 14.73 0.99 -9.86
CA ALA A 183 14.71 1.38 -11.26
C ALA A 183 13.71 2.50 -11.58
N VAL A 184 12.71 2.74 -10.72
CA VAL A 184 11.76 3.85 -10.85
C VAL A 184 12.11 4.99 -9.90
N ALA A 185 12.39 4.67 -8.63
CA ALA A 185 12.63 5.68 -7.60
C ALA A 185 13.90 6.49 -7.84
N LEU A 186 14.98 5.86 -8.35
CA LEU A 186 16.24 6.56 -8.62
C LEU A 186 16.10 7.59 -9.75
N PRO A 187 15.61 7.24 -10.96
CA PRO A 187 15.35 8.24 -11.99
C PRO A 187 14.37 9.33 -11.53
N ALA A 188 13.33 8.97 -10.77
CA ALA A 188 12.37 9.95 -10.27
C ALA A 188 13.03 10.99 -9.36
N PHE A 189 13.91 10.58 -8.44
CA PHE A 189 14.68 11.51 -7.61
C PHE A 189 15.64 12.36 -8.44
N LEU A 190 16.36 11.76 -9.39
CA LEU A 190 17.31 12.50 -10.23
C LEU A 190 16.64 13.55 -11.13
N LEU A 191 15.39 13.31 -11.54
CA LEU A 191 14.65 14.22 -12.43
C LEU A 191 13.80 15.25 -11.68
N PHE A 192 13.25 14.90 -10.51
CA PHE A 192 12.22 15.70 -9.82
C PHE A 192 12.49 15.97 -8.34
N GLY A 193 13.49 15.31 -7.77
CA GLY A 193 13.89 15.48 -6.38
C GLY A 193 14.58 16.82 -6.15
N ASP A 194 14.53 17.28 -4.92
CA ASP A 194 15.18 18.51 -4.49
C ASP A 194 16.33 18.21 -3.51
N PRO A 195 17.60 18.28 -3.97
CA PRO A 195 18.77 18.06 -3.13
C PRO A 195 18.96 19.11 -2.03
N GLN A 196 18.23 20.23 -2.07
CA GLN A 196 18.31 21.29 -1.04
C GLN A 196 17.44 20.96 0.19
N HIS A 197 16.49 20.03 0.06
CA HIS A 197 15.59 19.61 1.13
C HIS A 197 15.95 18.22 1.65
N LEU A 198 17.23 18.01 1.95
CA LEU A 198 17.68 16.78 2.60
C LEU A 198 17.42 16.83 4.12
N PRO A 199 17.40 15.69 4.82
CA PRO A 199 17.14 15.68 6.26
C PRO A 199 18.27 16.35 7.04
N ASP A 200 17.96 17.46 7.70
CA ASP A 200 18.90 18.23 8.51
C ASP A 200 18.90 17.83 9.99
N ALA A 201 17.80 17.21 10.46
CA ALA A 201 17.62 16.85 11.87
C ALA A 201 17.89 15.35 12.12
N PRO A 202 18.59 14.97 13.21
CA PRO A 202 18.82 13.56 13.57
C PRO A 202 17.53 12.73 13.66
N GLN A 203 16.44 13.35 14.11
CA GLN A 203 15.14 12.71 14.24
C GLN A 203 14.59 12.26 12.87
N GLN A 204 14.79 13.06 11.82
CA GLN A 204 14.35 12.72 10.47
C GLN A 204 15.09 11.50 9.93
N TRP A 205 16.40 11.40 10.20
CA TRP A 205 17.20 10.22 9.86
C TRP A 205 16.72 8.96 10.60
N VAL A 206 16.45 9.06 11.89
CA VAL A 206 15.90 7.93 12.68
C VAL A 206 14.55 7.47 12.13
N VAL A 207 13.67 8.41 11.80
CA VAL A 207 12.37 8.11 11.18
C VAL A 207 12.58 7.46 9.81
N LEU A 208 13.47 7.98 8.97
CA LEU A 208 13.77 7.40 7.65
C LEU A 208 14.37 5.98 7.75
N LEU A 209 15.23 5.72 8.73
CA LEU A 209 15.76 4.39 9.01
C LEU A 209 14.63 3.42 9.41
N PHE A 210 13.75 3.85 10.32
CA PHE A 210 12.58 3.06 10.71
C PHE A 210 11.65 2.79 9.51
N LEU A 211 11.38 3.81 8.69
CA LEU A 211 10.54 3.68 7.50
C LEU A 211 11.19 2.78 6.45
N GLY A 212 12.50 2.85 6.28
CA GLY A 212 13.25 2.03 5.34
C GLY A 212 13.29 0.56 5.75
N LEU A 213 13.66 0.29 7.01
CA LEU A 213 13.88 -1.07 7.50
C LEU A 213 12.56 -1.75 7.92
N CYS A 214 11.73 -1.09 8.73
CA CYS A 214 10.53 -1.69 9.28
C CYS A 214 9.35 -1.58 8.32
N SER A 215 9.01 -0.35 7.90
CA SER A 215 7.82 -0.11 7.08
C SER A 215 7.98 -0.59 5.64
N THR A 216 9.16 -0.37 5.06
CA THR A 216 9.43 -0.69 3.66
C THR A 216 9.98 -2.11 3.54
N ALA A 217 11.17 -2.39 4.08
CA ALA A 217 11.83 -3.69 3.90
C ALA A 217 10.96 -4.84 4.42
N LEU A 218 10.66 -4.84 5.72
CA LEU A 218 9.88 -5.88 6.37
C LEU A 218 8.39 -5.78 6.06
N GLY A 219 7.84 -4.56 6.07
CA GLY A 219 6.42 -4.32 5.84
C GLY A 219 5.97 -4.78 4.46
N MET A 220 6.66 -4.41 3.37
CA MET A 220 6.28 -4.85 2.02
C MET A 220 6.48 -6.35 1.82
N TYR A 221 7.52 -6.94 2.43
CA TYR A 221 7.73 -8.38 2.38
C TYR A 221 6.59 -9.15 3.06
N TRP A 222 6.24 -8.78 4.29
CA TRP A 222 5.15 -9.44 5.02
C TRP A 222 3.77 -9.13 4.46
N TRP A 223 3.56 -7.94 3.88
CA TRP A 223 2.32 -7.62 3.17
C TRP A 223 2.12 -8.56 1.98
N ASN A 224 3.12 -8.65 1.11
CA ASN A 224 3.06 -9.49 -0.08
C ASN A 224 2.97 -10.98 0.28
N LYS A 225 3.70 -11.43 1.30
CA LYS A 225 3.53 -12.78 1.86
C LYS A 225 2.11 -13.00 2.39
N GLY A 226 1.56 -12.02 3.12
CA GLY A 226 0.20 -12.06 3.64
C GLY A 226 -0.87 -12.10 2.55
N ALA A 227 -0.67 -11.37 1.46
CA ALA A 227 -1.54 -11.35 0.28
C ALA A 227 -1.65 -12.75 -0.36
N CYS A 228 -0.56 -13.53 -0.38
CA CYS A 228 -0.59 -14.92 -0.85
C CYS A 228 -1.44 -15.86 0.02
N LEU A 229 -1.70 -15.51 1.29
CA LEU A 229 -2.38 -16.36 2.26
C LEU A 229 -3.88 -16.04 2.42
N VAL A 230 -4.41 -15.09 1.65
CA VAL A 230 -5.80 -14.65 1.74
C VAL A 230 -6.44 -14.55 0.35
N ASN A 231 -7.77 -14.60 0.30
CA ASN A 231 -8.51 -14.34 -0.93
C ASN A 231 -8.53 -12.83 -1.27
N GLY A 232 -8.80 -12.50 -2.54
CA GLY A 232 -8.77 -11.11 -3.02
C GLY A 232 -9.69 -10.16 -2.25
N ALA A 233 -10.88 -10.63 -1.85
CA ALA A 233 -11.82 -9.80 -1.09
C ALA A 233 -11.33 -9.50 0.34
N THR A 234 -10.70 -10.46 1.02
CA THR A 234 -10.05 -10.22 2.31
C THR A 234 -8.89 -9.24 2.15
N LEU A 235 -8.07 -9.40 1.11
CA LEU A 235 -6.98 -8.49 0.80
C LEU A 235 -7.49 -7.07 0.56
N ALA A 236 -8.58 -6.93 -0.19
CA ALA A 236 -9.24 -5.66 -0.46
C ALA A 236 -9.66 -4.96 0.84
N VAL A 237 -10.29 -5.66 1.78
CA VAL A 237 -10.64 -5.06 3.09
C VAL A 237 -9.38 -4.65 3.87
N MET A 238 -8.35 -5.50 3.91
CA MET A 238 -7.12 -5.17 4.63
C MET A 238 -6.44 -3.90 4.09
N ASN A 239 -6.57 -3.64 2.78
CA ASN A 239 -6.06 -2.41 2.18
C ASN A 239 -6.74 -1.14 2.75
N ASN A 240 -7.97 -1.19 3.25
CA ASN A 240 -8.62 -0.03 3.89
C ASN A 240 -8.48 0.00 5.41
N LEU A 241 -8.00 -1.07 6.05
CA LEU A 241 -7.94 -1.16 7.51
C LEU A 241 -6.91 -0.19 8.13
N HIS A 242 -5.88 0.21 7.38
CA HIS A 242 -4.88 1.15 7.87
C HIS A 242 -5.46 2.55 8.18
N VAL A 243 -6.54 2.96 7.51
CA VAL A 243 -7.18 4.27 7.71
C VAL A 243 -7.76 4.41 9.12
N PRO A 244 -8.71 3.56 9.58
CA PRO A 244 -9.25 3.67 10.94
C PRO A 244 -8.19 3.39 12.01
N VAL A 245 -7.23 2.48 11.75
CA VAL A 245 -6.14 2.20 12.69
C VAL A 245 -5.20 3.41 12.84
N GLY A 246 -4.89 4.10 11.74
CA GLY A 246 -4.07 5.32 11.75
C GLY A 246 -4.72 6.45 12.54
N LEU A 247 -6.04 6.65 12.37
CA LEU A 247 -6.79 7.66 13.14
C LEU A 247 -6.81 7.33 14.63
N LEU A 248 -7.02 6.05 15.00
CA LEU A 248 -6.95 5.61 16.39
C LEU A 248 -5.56 5.85 17.01
N ILE A 249 -4.49 5.55 16.28
CA ILE A 249 -3.12 5.81 16.74
C ILE A 249 -2.88 7.31 16.91
N ASN A 250 -3.34 8.16 15.98
CA ASN A 250 -3.18 9.59 16.10
C ASN A 250 -3.93 10.17 17.30
N LEU A 251 -5.15 9.71 17.55
CA LEU A 251 -5.92 10.07 18.74
C LEU A 251 -5.20 9.63 20.04
N LEU A 252 -4.77 8.37 20.11
CA LEU A 252 -4.19 7.79 21.33
C LEU A 252 -2.80 8.33 21.66
N ILE A 253 -1.98 8.63 20.66
CA ILE A 253 -0.59 9.06 20.85
C ILE A 253 -0.49 10.58 20.89
N TRP A 254 -1.21 11.29 20.02
CA TRP A 254 -1.06 12.74 19.85
C TRP A 254 -2.23 13.54 20.41
N GLY A 255 -3.29 12.89 20.91
CA GLY A 255 -4.42 13.56 21.54
C GLY A 255 -5.23 14.46 20.60
N GLN A 256 -5.15 14.24 19.28
CA GLN A 256 -5.92 15.05 18.32
C GLN A 256 -7.42 14.74 18.44
N ASN A 257 -8.24 15.80 18.53
CA ASN A 257 -9.70 15.69 18.61
C ASN A 257 -10.28 15.24 17.26
N GLU A 258 -10.32 13.93 17.05
CA GLU A 258 -10.99 13.28 15.91
C GLU A 258 -12.49 13.12 16.20
N ASP A 259 -13.32 13.23 15.16
CA ASP A 259 -14.78 12.99 15.27
C ASP A 259 -15.05 11.49 15.47
N LEU A 260 -15.08 11.08 16.74
CA LEU A 260 -15.28 9.70 17.17
C LEU A 260 -16.58 9.09 16.62
N GLY A 261 -17.60 9.91 16.36
CA GLY A 261 -18.87 9.45 15.78
C GLY A 261 -18.71 8.97 14.35
N LYS A 262 -18.03 9.77 13.51
CA LYS A 262 -17.70 9.40 12.12
C LYS A 262 -16.77 8.19 12.06
N LEU A 263 -15.78 8.14 12.95
CA LEU A 263 -14.84 7.02 13.05
C LEU A 263 -15.55 5.70 13.39
N PHE A 264 -16.44 5.71 14.38
CA PHE A 264 -17.18 4.53 14.80
C PHE A 264 -18.13 4.04 13.71
N LEU A 265 -18.92 4.94 13.11
CA LEU A 265 -19.85 4.61 12.03
C LEU A 265 -19.12 4.05 10.81
N GLY A 266 -18.10 4.75 10.32
CA GLY A 266 -17.37 4.29 9.14
C GLY A 266 -16.54 3.03 9.39
N GLY A 267 -15.98 2.86 10.59
CA GLY A 267 -15.32 1.62 11.01
C GLY A 267 -16.28 0.43 11.01
N LEU A 268 -17.51 0.62 11.52
CA LEU A 268 -18.55 -0.41 11.51
C LEU A 268 -18.96 -0.80 10.09
N VAL A 269 -19.07 0.18 9.18
CA VAL A 269 -19.33 -0.07 7.75
C VAL A 269 -18.19 -0.85 7.10
N ILE A 270 -16.92 -0.48 7.34
CA ILE A 270 -15.75 -1.23 6.82
C ILE A 270 -15.75 -2.67 7.34
N VAL A 271 -16.00 -2.89 8.63
CA VAL A 271 -16.07 -4.24 9.21
C VAL A 271 -17.24 -5.04 8.62
N SER A 272 -18.39 -4.40 8.40
CA SER A 272 -19.56 -5.04 7.78
C SER A 272 -19.29 -5.50 6.34
N SER A 273 -18.41 -4.81 5.60
CA SER A 273 -18.02 -5.21 4.24
C SER A 273 -17.37 -6.61 4.18
N VAL A 274 -16.67 -7.02 5.25
CA VAL A 274 -16.11 -8.39 5.37
C VAL A 274 -17.20 -9.44 5.38
N TRP A 275 -18.31 -9.16 6.07
CA TRP A 275 -19.44 -10.07 6.17
C TRP A 275 -20.17 -10.22 4.84
N ILE A 276 -20.32 -9.13 4.09
CA ILE A 276 -20.87 -9.14 2.73
C ILE A 276 -20.01 -10.01 1.80
N SER A 277 -18.69 -9.82 1.86
CA SER A 277 -17.74 -10.65 1.11
C SER A 277 -17.86 -12.15 1.47
N ARG A 278 -18.01 -12.47 2.76
CA ARG A 278 -18.16 -13.86 3.22
C ARG A 278 -19.49 -14.49 2.78
N ARG A 279 -20.60 -13.76 2.81
CA ARG A 279 -21.91 -14.28 2.36
C ARG A 279 -21.91 -14.62 0.86
N GLY A 280 -21.24 -13.83 0.03
CA GLY A 280 -21.07 -14.15 -1.40
C GLY A 280 -20.26 -15.41 -1.68
N LEU A 281 -19.29 -15.76 -0.82
CA LEU A 281 -18.51 -17.00 -0.92
C LEU A 281 -19.33 -18.25 -0.52
N VAL A 282 -20.22 -18.11 0.47
CA VAL A 282 -21.09 -19.19 0.93
C VAL A 282 -22.18 -19.50 -0.10
N GLN A 283 -22.83 -18.48 -0.66
CA GLN A 283 -23.84 -18.67 -1.71
C GLN A 283 -23.26 -19.28 -2.99
N ARG A 284 -22.02 -18.94 -3.38
CA ARG A 284 -21.37 -19.56 -4.55
C ARG A 284 -21.01 -21.04 -4.35
N ARG A 285 -20.67 -21.45 -3.13
CA ARG A 285 -20.43 -22.88 -2.81
C ARG A 285 -21.70 -23.72 -2.76
N ALA A 286 -22.87 -23.10 -2.61
CA ALA A 286 -24.15 -23.78 -2.63
C ALA A 286 -24.73 -23.94 -4.06
N VAL A 287 -24.11 -23.30 -5.06
CA VAL A 287 -24.56 -23.29 -6.48
C VAL A 287 -23.60 -24.10 -7.38
N LEU A 288 -22.48 -24.59 -6.85
CA LEU A 288 -21.55 -25.54 -7.48
C LEU A 288 -21.74 -26.92 -6.87
#